data_AF-A0A8D2F764-F1
#
_entry.id   AF-A0A8D2F764-F1
#
_cell.length_a   1.000
_cell.length_b   1.000
_cell.length_c   1.000
_cell.angle_alpha   90.00
_cell.angle_beta   90.00
_cell.angle_gamma   90.00
#
_symmetry.space_group_name_H-M   'P 1'
#
loop_
_entity.id
_entity.type
_entity.pdbx_description
1 polymer ?
#
loop_
_entity_poly.entity_id
_entity_poly.type
_entity_poly.pdbx_seq_one_letter_code
_entity_poly.pdbx_strand_id
1 'polypeptide(L)'
;MKASGTLREYKVVGRCLPTPKCHTPPLYRMRIFAPNHVVAKSRFWYFVSQLKKMKKSSGEIVYCGQVFEKSPLRVKNFGIWLRYDSRSGTHNMYREYRDLTTAGAVTQCYRDMGARHRARAHSIQIMKVEEIAASKCRRPAVKQFHDSKIKFPLPHRVLRRQHKPRFTTKRPNTFF
;
A
#
# COMPACT_ATOMS: atom_id res chain seq x y z
N MET A 1 1.42 11.77 -7.14
CA MET A 1 2.00 11.24 -5.88
C MET A 1 3.22 10.40 -6.21
N LYS A 2 4.33 10.56 -5.46
CA LYS A 2 5.51 9.68 -5.51
C LYS A 2 5.44 8.70 -4.33
N ALA A 3 5.54 7.40 -4.58
CA ALA A 3 5.60 6.37 -3.54
C ALA A 3 7.04 6.28 -3.00
N SER A 4 7.45 7.27 -2.21
CA SER A 4 8.79 7.31 -1.60
C SER A 4 8.82 6.50 -0.31
N GLY A 5 9.85 5.67 -0.14
CA GLY A 5 10.04 4.86 1.06
C GLY A 5 8.91 3.88 1.33
N THR A 6 8.58 3.72 2.60
CA THR A 6 7.41 2.95 3.07
C THR A 6 6.24 3.90 3.27
N LEU A 7 5.09 3.56 2.70
CA LEU A 7 3.87 4.35 2.87
C LEU A 7 3.35 4.23 4.30
N ARG A 8 2.53 5.20 4.69
CA ARG A 8 1.82 5.23 5.96
C ARG A 8 0.32 5.30 5.69
N GLU A 9 -0.47 4.74 6.59
CA GLU A 9 -1.92 4.82 6.51
C GLU A 9 -2.41 6.07 7.26
N TYR A 10 -3.23 6.88 6.59
CA TYR A 10 -3.87 8.05 7.17
C TYR A 10 -5.38 7.90 7.13
N LYS A 11 -6.04 8.14 8.27
CA LYS A 11 -7.48 8.39 8.34
C LYS A 11 -7.69 9.87 8.10
N VAL A 12 -8.29 10.20 6.96
CA VAL A 12 -8.63 11.57 6.59
C VAL A 12 -10.15 11.72 6.61
N VAL A 13 -10.65 12.73 7.32
CA VAL A 13 -12.06 13.06 7.41
C VAL A 13 -12.25 14.49 6.92
N GLY A 14 -13.20 14.69 6.01
CA GLY A 14 -13.54 16.02 5.49
C GLY A 14 -15.03 16.19 5.22
N ARG A 15 -15.45 17.43 5.08
CA ARG A 15 -16.84 17.84 4.83
C ARG A 15 -16.88 19.08 3.93
N CYS A 16 -18.05 19.38 3.36
CA CYS A 16 -18.29 20.70 2.77
C CYS A 16 -18.32 21.76 3.87
N LEU A 17 -17.99 23.00 3.51
CA LEU A 17 -18.23 24.12 4.40
C LEU A 17 -19.75 24.28 4.63
N PRO A 18 -20.18 24.63 5.85
CA PRO A 18 -21.58 24.96 6.12
C PRO A 18 -22.08 26.07 5.21
N THR A 19 -23.31 25.94 4.72
CA THR A 19 -23.99 26.95 3.89
C THR A 19 -25.34 27.29 4.50
N PRO A 20 -25.95 28.45 4.19
CA PRO A 20 -27.29 28.78 4.70
C PRO A 20 -28.35 27.72 4.35
N LYS A 21 -28.17 27.01 3.23
CA LYS A 21 -29.04 25.91 2.82
C LYS A 21 -28.79 24.60 3.59
N CYS A 22 -27.56 24.36 4.02
CA CYS A 22 -27.15 23.14 4.72
C CYS A 22 -26.12 23.47 5.81
N HIS A 23 -26.61 23.64 7.03
CA HIS A 23 -25.83 24.03 8.20
C HIS A 23 -24.90 22.90 8.70
N THR A 24 -25.30 21.64 8.53
CA THR A 24 -24.56 20.46 9.01
C THR A 24 -24.23 19.48 7.88
N PRO A 25 -23.24 19.79 7.02
CA PRO A 25 -22.85 18.87 5.95
C PRO A 25 -22.32 17.53 6.49
N PRO A 26 -22.58 16.41 5.79
CA PRO A 26 -22.11 15.09 6.21
C PRO A 26 -20.58 14.98 6.17
N LEU A 27 -20.02 14.18 7.08
CA LEU A 27 -18.60 13.89 7.13
C LEU A 27 -18.25 12.65 6.31
N TYR A 28 -17.19 12.73 5.52
CA TYR A 28 -16.67 11.63 4.73
C TYR A 28 -15.31 11.20 5.25
N ARG A 29 -15.14 9.90 5.50
CA ARG A 29 -13.89 9.30 5.98
C ARG A 29 -13.26 8.45 4.87
N MET A 30 -11.97 8.65 4.63
CA MET A 30 -11.17 7.79 3.74
C MET A 30 -9.91 7.28 4.45
N ARG A 31 -9.48 6.07 4.06
CA ARG A 31 -8.15 5.54 4.39
C ARG A 31 -7.23 5.86 3.22
N ILE A 32 -6.25 6.72 3.44
CA ILE A 32 -5.33 7.19 2.41
C ILE A 32 -3.93 6.68 2.72
N PHE A 33 -3.29 6.01 1.76
CA PHE A 33 -1.91 5.58 1.87
C PHE A 33 -0.99 6.65 1.29
N ALA A 34 -0.09 7.22 2.10
CA ALA A 34 0.82 8.27 1.67
C ALA A 34 2.14 8.30 2.47
N PRO A 35 3.23 8.88 1.93
CA PRO A 35 4.48 9.05 2.67
C PRO A 35 4.34 10.00 3.87
N ASN A 36 3.50 11.03 3.75
CA ASN A 36 3.28 12.05 4.77
C ASN A 36 1.84 12.61 4.72
N HIS A 37 1.49 13.39 5.73
CA HIS A 37 0.15 13.96 5.88
C HIS A 37 -0.21 14.98 4.79
N VAL A 38 0.77 15.71 4.23
CA VAL A 38 0.54 16.70 3.15
C VAL A 38 0.03 15.99 1.90
N VAL A 39 0.72 14.93 1.49
CA VAL A 39 0.32 14.10 0.35
C VAL A 39 -0.99 13.37 0.65
N ALA A 40 -1.23 12.94 1.90
CA ALA A 40 -2.49 12.34 2.30
C ALA A 40 -3.68 13.29 2.11
N LYS A 41 -3.56 14.55 2.55
CA LYS A 41 -4.57 15.60 2.34
C LYS A 41 -4.80 15.87 0.84
N SER A 42 -3.73 15.95 0.05
CA SER A 42 -3.84 16.12 -1.41
C SER A 42 -4.57 14.95 -2.09
N ARG A 43 -4.26 13.70 -1.72
CA ARG A 43 -4.91 12.52 -2.27
C ARG A 43 -6.35 12.36 -1.81
N PHE A 44 -6.68 12.77 -0.59
CA PHE A 44 -8.07 12.84 -0.12
C PHE A 44 -8.90 13.74 -1.04
N TRP A 45 -8.45 14.96 -1.31
CA TRP A 45 -9.15 15.88 -2.22
C TRP A 45 -9.29 15.33 -3.64
N TYR A 46 -8.26 14.65 -4.15
CA TYR A 46 -8.31 13.99 -5.45
C TYR A 46 -9.41 12.93 -5.53
N PHE A 47 -9.57 12.08 -4.50
CA PHE A 47 -10.59 11.03 -4.52
C PHE A 47 -11.99 11.58 -4.21
N VAL A 48 -12.11 12.50 -3.25
CA VAL A 48 -13.41 13.07 -2.88
C VAL A 48 -14.03 13.83 -4.04
N SER A 49 -13.24 14.55 -4.85
CA SER A 49 -13.78 15.26 -6.03
C SER A 49 -14.31 14.33 -7.12
N GLN A 50 -13.80 13.10 -7.19
CA GLN A 50 -14.30 12.06 -8.10
C GLN A 50 -15.59 11.40 -7.59
N LEU A 51 -15.76 11.31 -6.27
CA LEU A 51 -16.90 10.62 -5.63
C LEU A 51 -18.06 11.56 -5.29
N LYS A 52 -17.76 12.82 -4.97
CA LYS A 52 -18.72 13.83 -4.51
C LYS A 52 -18.38 15.19 -5.15
N LYS A 53 -19.38 16.05 -5.32
CA LYS A 53 -19.19 17.43 -5.82
C LYS A 53 -18.59 18.34 -4.74
N MET A 54 -17.40 18.01 -4.25
CA MET A 54 -16.69 18.73 -3.20
C MET A 54 -15.25 19.03 -3.66
N LYS A 55 -14.82 20.28 -3.50
CA LYS A 55 -13.47 20.75 -3.83
C LYS A 55 -12.79 21.30 -2.58
N LYS A 56 -11.47 21.47 -2.62
CA LYS A 56 -10.70 22.05 -1.51
C LYS A 56 -11.16 23.46 -1.12
N SER A 57 -11.66 24.26 -2.06
CA SER A 57 -12.17 25.60 -1.78
C SER A 57 -13.54 25.62 -1.12
N SER A 58 -14.37 24.61 -1.39
CA SER A 58 -15.75 24.50 -0.87
C SER A 58 -15.88 23.54 0.31
N GLY A 59 -14.77 23.02 0.83
CA GLY A 59 -14.75 22.05 1.91
C GLY A 59 -13.50 22.16 2.75
N GLU A 60 -13.54 21.47 3.89
CA GLU A 60 -12.46 21.46 4.86
C GLU A 60 -12.14 20.02 5.29
N ILE A 61 -10.87 19.80 5.67
CA ILE A 61 -10.44 18.56 6.31
C ILE A 61 -10.57 18.75 7.81
N VAL A 62 -11.51 18.03 8.43
CA VAL A 62 -11.78 18.07 9.87
C VAL A 62 -10.70 17.33 10.64
N TYR A 63 -10.22 16.20 10.11
CA TYR A 63 -9.20 15.39 10.77
C TYR A 63 -8.27 14.72 9.76
N CYS A 64 -6.97 14.72 10.05
CA CYS A 64 -5.98 13.95 9.31
C CYS A 64 -4.97 13.37 10.30
N GLY A 65 -5.12 12.09 10.61
CA GLY A 65 -4.26 11.38 11.57
C GLY A 65 -3.74 10.08 11.00
N GLN A 66 -2.51 9.72 11.38
CA GLN A 66 -1.92 8.44 11.01
C GLN A 66 -2.62 7.32 11.80
N VAL A 67 -2.98 6.25 11.10
CA VAL A 67 -3.51 5.02 11.70
C VAL A 67 -2.40 3.99 11.73
N PHE A 68 -2.14 3.45 12.91
CA PHE A 68 -1.17 2.38 13.10
C PHE A 68 -1.87 1.03 13.05
N GLU A 69 -1.12 0.01 12.64
CA GLU A 69 -1.59 -1.36 12.60
C GLU A 69 -1.91 -1.86 14.02
N LYS A 70 -3.06 -2.52 14.20
CA LYS A 70 -3.47 -3.02 15.53
C LYS A 70 -2.60 -4.16 16.05
N SER A 71 -2.11 -5.00 15.13
CA SER A 71 -1.28 -6.17 15.45
C SER A 71 -0.10 -6.26 14.48
N PRO A 72 0.94 -5.41 14.65
CA PRO A 72 2.06 -5.30 13.71
C PRO A 72 3.04 -6.48 13.79
N LEU A 73 2.97 -7.30 14.84
CA LEU A 73 3.85 -8.46 15.02
C LEU A 73 3.32 -9.74 14.35
N ARG A 74 2.04 -9.74 13.95
CA ARG A 74 1.39 -10.90 13.34
C ARG A 74 1.42 -10.78 11.83
N VAL A 75 1.90 -11.82 11.14
CA VAL A 75 1.81 -11.93 9.69
C VAL A 75 0.37 -12.14 9.24
N LYS A 76 -0.05 -11.42 8.20
CA LYS A 76 -1.41 -11.44 7.67
C LYS A 76 -1.37 -11.58 6.17
N ASN A 77 -2.50 -11.95 5.59
CA ASN A 77 -2.70 -11.88 4.14
C ASN A 77 -3.63 -10.70 3.87
N PHE A 78 -3.23 -9.79 2.99
CA PHE A 78 -4.02 -8.63 2.60
C PHE A 78 -4.49 -8.77 1.17
N GLY A 79 -5.80 -8.68 0.96
CA GLY A 79 -6.40 -8.47 -0.36
C GLY A 79 -6.47 -6.99 -0.68
N ILE A 80 -5.95 -6.61 -1.83
CA ILE A 80 -5.93 -5.24 -2.33
C ILE A 80 -6.70 -5.21 -3.65
N TRP A 81 -7.79 -4.44 -3.64
CA TRP A 81 -8.51 -4.05 -4.85
C TRP A 81 -7.94 -2.73 -5.33
N LEU A 82 -7.39 -2.76 -6.52
CA LEU A 82 -6.84 -1.58 -7.15
C LEU A 82 -7.45 -1.38 -8.53
N ARG A 83 -7.56 -0.11 -8.90
CA ARG A 83 -7.74 0.33 -10.27
C ARG A 83 -6.42 0.95 -10.72
N TYR A 84 -6.00 0.67 -11.94
CA TYR A 84 -4.83 1.34 -12.50
C TYR A 84 -5.02 1.67 -13.97
N ASP A 85 -4.37 2.74 -14.41
CA ASP A 85 -4.32 3.14 -15.80
C ASP A 85 -3.09 2.51 -16.46
N SER A 86 -3.33 1.67 -17.47
CA SER A 86 -2.31 1.18 -18.39
C SER A 86 -2.03 2.24 -19.46
N ARG A 87 -1.19 1.91 -20.45
CA ARG A 87 -0.95 2.79 -21.59
C ARG A 87 -2.14 2.87 -22.55
N SER A 88 -3.05 1.89 -22.49
CA SER A 88 -4.14 1.73 -23.44
C SER A 88 -5.52 1.89 -22.82
N GLY A 89 -5.65 1.84 -21.49
CA GLY A 89 -6.95 1.94 -20.83
C GLY A 89 -6.87 1.75 -19.31
N THR A 90 -8.04 1.80 -18.65
CA THR A 90 -8.13 1.65 -17.19
C THR A 90 -8.58 0.24 -16.82
N HIS A 91 -7.86 -0.43 -15.93
CA HIS A 91 -8.12 -1.82 -15.56
C HIS A 91 -8.26 -1.99 -14.05
N ASN A 92 -9.12 -2.91 -13.64
CA ASN A 92 -9.26 -3.32 -12.25
C ASN A 92 -8.43 -4.58 -11.98
N MET A 93 -7.83 -4.65 -10.79
CA MET A 93 -7.11 -5.82 -10.33
C MET A 93 -7.44 -6.12 -8.87
N TYR A 94 -7.42 -7.43 -8.57
CA TYR A 94 -7.37 -7.93 -7.21
C TYR A 94 -6.03 -8.65 -7.01
N ARG A 95 -5.25 -8.21 -6.02
CA ARG A 95 -3.94 -8.79 -5.66
C ARG A 95 -3.89 -9.12 -4.19
N GLU A 96 -3.08 -10.13 -3.85
CA GLU A 96 -2.87 -10.56 -2.47
C GLU A 96 -1.41 -10.38 -2.09
N TYR A 97 -1.16 -9.85 -0.89
CA TYR A 97 0.16 -9.63 -0.34
C TYR A 97 0.21 -10.19 1.08
N ARG A 98 1.28 -10.93 1.39
CA ARG A 98 1.52 -11.46 2.74
C ARG A 98 2.53 -10.55 3.44
N ASP A 99 2.07 -9.81 4.44
CA ASP A 99 2.87 -8.81 5.15
C ASP A 99 2.34 -8.61 6.58
N LEU A 100 3.07 -7.87 7.40
CA LEU A 100 2.75 -7.56 8.80
C LEU A 100 1.73 -6.43 8.95
N THR A 101 1.77 -5.43 8.07
CA THR A 101 0.98 -4.19 8.18
C THR A 101 0.27 -3.85 6.87
N THR A 102 -0.88 -3.17 6.96
CA THR A 102 -1.61 -2.65 5.79
C THR A 102 -0.74 -1.74 4.93
N ALA A 103 0.04 -0.86 5.58
CA ALA A 103 0.89 0.11 4.91
C ALA A 103 2.08 -0.56 4.20
N GLY A 104 2.65 -1.61 4.80
CA GLY A 104 3.65 -2.47 4.18
C GLY A 104 3.11 -3.18 2.93
N ALA A 105 1.93 -3.80 3.06
CA ALA A 105 1.30 -4.51 1.95
C ALA A 105 1.00 -3.59 0.76
N VAL A 106 0.49 -2.38 1.02
CA VAL A 106 0.25 -1.38 -0.04
C VAL A 106 1.57 -0.86 -0.63
N THR A 107 2.62 -0.71 0.19
CA THR A 107 3.96 -0.36 -0.31
C THR A 107 4.47 -1.44 -1.28
N GLN A 108 4.33 -2.71 -0.92
CA GLN A 108 4.66 -3.84 -1.80
C GLN A 108 3.82 -3.81 -3.08
N CYS A 109 2.53 -3.48 -2.98
CA CYS A 109 1.64 -3.32 -4.13
C CYS A 109 2.14 -2.26 -5.12
N TYR A 110 2.55 -1.07 -4.65
CA TYR A 110 3.10 -0.04 -5.53
C TYR A 110 4.39 -0.49 -6.21
N ARG A 111 5.29 -1.17 -5.48
CA ARG A 111 6.54 -1.71 -6.05
C ARG A 111 6.28 -2.77 -7.11
N ASP A 112 5.35 -3.67 -6.82
CA ASP A 112 4.97 -4.77 -7.70
C ASP A 112 4.29 -4.27 -9.00
N MET A 113 3.35 -3.33 -8.88
CA MET A 113 2.71 -2.72 -10.04
C MET A 113 3.72 -1.92 -10.90
N GLY A 114 4.71 -1.29 -10.26
CA GLY A 114 5.83 -0.67 -10.97
C GLY A 114 6.72 -1.69 -11.68
N ALA A 115 7.02 -2.82 -11.03
CA ALA A 115 7.91 -3.85 -11.58
C ALA A 115 7.28 -4.61 -12.76
N ARG A 116 6.03 -5.08 -12.60
CA ARG A 116 5.37 -5.93 -13.59
C ARG A 116 4.70 -5.15 -14.71
N HIS A 117 4.07 -4.03 -14.37
CA HIS A 117 3.20 -3.29 -15.30
C HIS A 117 3.75 -1.90 -15.65
N ARG A 118 4.89 -1.50 -15.08
CA ARG A 118 5.44 -0.13 -15.19
C ARG A 118 4.40 0.93 -14.80
N ALA A 119 3.43 0.56 -13.97
CA ALA A 119 2.36 1.46 -13.54
C ALA A 119 2.93 2.45 -12.53
N ARG A 120 2.79 3.74 -12.83
CA ARG A 120 3.29 4.81 -11.96
C ARG A 120 2.33 5.01 -10.79
N ALA A 121 2.86 5.48 -9.65
CA ALA A 121 2.06 5.65 -8.45
C ALA A 121 0.88 6.63 -8.59
N HIS A 122 0.93 7.58 -9.54
CA HIS A 122 -0.21 8.45 -9.83
C HIS A 122 -1.34 7.76 -10.59
N SER A 123 -1.02 6.75 -11.40
CA SER A 123 -1.96 5.95 -12.19
C SER A 123 -2.63 4.85 -11.37
N ILE A 124 -2.12 4.53 -10.18
CA ILE A 124 -2.65 3.48 -9.31
C ILE A 124 -3.58 4.11 -8.28
N GLN A 125 -4.78 3.56 -8.17
CA GLN A 125 -5.81 3.92 -7.21
C GLN A 125 -6.14 2.70 -6.35
N ILE A 126 -5.82 2.77 -5.06
CA ILE A 126 -6.20 1.73 -4.11
C ILE A 126 -7.64 1.99 -3.67
N MET A 127 -8.53 1.04 -3.97
CA MET A 127 -9.96 1.17 -3.66
C MET A 127 -10.29 0.60 -2.28
N LYS A 128 -9.76 -0.60 -2.00
CA LYS A 128 -10.02 -1.32 -0.75
C LYS A 128 -8.80 -2.16 -0.39
N VAL A 129 -8.53 -2.24 0.91
CA VAL A 129 -7.52 -3.12 1.51
C VAL A 129 -8.19 -3.85 2.67
N GLU A 130 -8.10 -5.17 2.67
CA GLU A 130 -8.75 -6.03 3.67
C GLU A 130 -7.82 -7.16 4.09
N GLU A 131 -7.85 -7.52 5.37
CA GLU A 131 -7.19 -8.73 5.89
C GLU A 131 -8.04 -9.96 5.54
N ILE A 132 -7.40 -11.00 5.02
CA ILE A 132 -8.06 -12.19 4.50
C ILE A 132 -7.54 -13.43 5.24
N ALA A 133 -8.46 -14.29 5.66
CA ALA A 133 -8.14 -15.58 6.25
C ALA A 133 -7.47 -16.51 5.22
N ALA A 134 -6.57 -17.38 5.68
CA ALA A 134 -5.78 -18.26 4.80
C ALA A 134 -6.64 -19.08 3.82
N SER A 135 -7.80 -19.57 4.26
CA SER A 135 -8.75 -20.35 3.44
C SER A 135 -9.34 -19.57 2.26
N LYS A 136 -9.44 -18.24 2.36
CA LYS A 136 -10.01 -17.37 1.32
C LYS A 136 -8.96 -16.80 0.36
N CYS A 137 -7.67 -17.09 0.58
CA CYS A 137 -6.62 -16.66 -0.32
C CYS A 137 -6.70 -17.42 -1.66
N ARG A 138 -6.55 -16.67 -2.76
CA ARG A 138 -6.70 -17.18 -4.13
C ARG A 138 -5.37 -17.28 -4.86
N ARG A 139 -4.34 -16.54 -4.45
CA ARG A 139 -3.07 -16.46 -5.19
C ARG A 139 -2.12 -17.58 -4.74
N PRO A 140 -1.66 -18.49 -5.64
CA PRO A 140 -0.80 -19.61 -5.27
C PRO A 140 0.53 -19.14 -4.64
N ALA A 141 1.06 -18.01 -5.13
CA ALA A 141 2.26 -17.38 -4.57
C ALA A 141 2.13 -16.97 -3.09
N VAL A 142 0.91 -16.73 -2.60
CA VAL A 142 0.63 -16.46 -1.18
C VAL A 142 0.33 -17.77 -0.44
N LYS A 143 -0.47 -18.66 -1.05
CA LYS A 143 -0.90 -19.94 -0.46
C LYS A 143 0.26 -20.90 -0.17
N GLN A 144 1.33 -20.89 -0.96
CA GLN A 144 2.51 -21.74 -0.71
C GLN A 144 3.16 -21.51 0.66
N PHE A 145 2.91 -20.36 1.30
CA PHE A 145 3.43 -20.03 2.62
C PHE A 145 2.48 -20.44 3.77
N HIS A 146 1.35 -21.10 3.46
CA HIS A 146 0.35 -21.52 4.44
C HIS A 146 0.58 -22.97 4.86
N ASP A 147 1.75 -23.24 5.44
CA ASP A 147 2.09 -24.55 6.01
C ASP A 147 2.69 -24.38 7.41
N SER A 148 2.17 -25.13 8.37
CA SER A 148 2.64 -25.15 9.76
C SER A 148 4.02 -25.77 9.92
N LYS A 149 4.40 -26.69 9.02
CA LYS A 149 5.70 -27.39 9.01
C LYS A 149 6.63 -26.86 7.92
N ILE A 150 6.37 -25.65 7.42
CA ILE A 150 7.11 -25.06 6.31
C ILE A 150 8.62 -25.06 6.59
N LYS A 151 9.37 -25.61 5.65
CA LYS A 151 10.83 -25.69 5.72
C LYS A 151 11.40 -25.48 4.33
N PHE A 152 12.40 -24.61 4.23
CA PHE A 152 13.13 -24.40 2.98
C PHE A 152 14.58 -24.03 3.30
N PRO A 153 15.57 -24.59 2.57
CA PRO A 153 16.95 -24.14 2.66
C PRO A 153 17.11 -22.79 1.94
N LEU A 154 18.23 -22.11 2.21
CA LEU A 154 18.71 -21.00 1.39
C LEU A 154 19.82 -21.53 0.46
N PRO A 155 19.49 -21.98 -0.76
CA PRO A 155 20.41 -22.79 -1.58
C PRO A 155 21.67 -22.05 -2.02
N HIS A 156 21.61 -20.73 -2.18
CA HIS A 156 22.75 -19.90 -2.57
C HIS A 156 22.73 -18.59 -1.79
N ARG A 157 23.76 -18.36 -0.96
CA ARG A 157 23.88 -17.17 -0.11
C ARG A 157 24.97 -16.25 -0.66
N VAL A 158 24.56 -15.15 -1.30
CA VAL A 158 25.47 -14.14 -1.84
C VAL A 158 26.06 -13.30 -0.70
N LEU A 159 27.40 -13.27 -0.61
CA LEU A 159 28.11 -12.39 0.31
C LEU A 159 27.91 -10.92 -0.08
N ARG A 160 27.34 -10.12 0.85
CA ARG A 160 27.07 -8.70 0.62
C ARG A 160 28.28 -7.79 0.87
N ARG A 161 29.18 -8.17 1.79
CA ARG A 161 30.37 -7.38 2.15
C ARG A 161 31.54 -7.61 1.19
N GLN A 162 31.33 -7.38 -0.11
CA GLN A 162 32.31 -7.64 -1.16
C GLN A 162 33.55 -6.73 -1.09
N HIS A 163 33.46 -5.59 -0.41
CA HIS A 163 34.56 -4.62 -0.28
C HIS A 163 35.29 -4.70 1.07
N LYS A 164 34.96 -5.67 1.92
CA LYS A 164 35.60 -5.87 3.24
C LYS A 164 35.80 -7.37 3.49
N PRO A 165 36.91 -7.97 3.03
CA PRO A 165 38.03 -7.34 2.31
C PRO A 165 37.75 -7.15 0.81
N ARG A 166 38.31 -6.10 0.20
CA ARG A 166 38.18 -5.83 -1.25
C ARG A 166 39.05 -6.77 -2.10
N PHE A 167 40.20 -7.16 -1.56
CA PHE A 167 41.09 -8.14 -2.16
C PHE A 167 41.35 -9.23 -1.11
N THR A 168 41.24 -10.48 -1.53
CA THR A 168 41.42 -11.65 -0.66
C THR A 168 41.93 -12.81 -1.51
N THR A 169 42.76 -13.66 -0.90
CA THR A 169 43.27 -14.89 -1.54
C THR A 169 42.23 -16.01 -1.51
N LYS A 170 41.36 -16.02 -0.49
CA LYS A 170 40.31 -17.03 -0.33
C LYS A 170 39.10 -16.68 -1.20
N ARG A 171 38.60 -17.65 -1.97
CA ARG A 171 37.34 -17.52 -2.72
C ARG A 171 36.14 -17.50 -1.75
N PRO A 172 35.09 -16.71 -2.04
CA PRO A 172 33.90 -16.67 -1.21
C PRO A 172 33.16 -18.02 -1.27
N ASN A 173 32.77 -18.55 -0.12
CA ASN A 173 31.83 -19.68 -0.05
C ASN A 173 30.39 -19.14 -0.09
N THR A 174 29.53 -19.77 -0.89
CA THR A 174 28.12 -19.40 -1.05
C THR A 174 27.14 -20.51 -0.62
N PHE A 175 27.67 -21.64 -0.14
CA PHE A 175 26.90 -22.76 0.40
C PHE A 175 27.09 -22.84 1.93
N PHE A 176 25.99 -22.78 2.69
CA PHE A 176 25.95 -22.74 4.15
C PHE A 176 24.74 -23.48 4.71
#